data_AF-A0A3B8WX40-F1
#
_entry.id   AF-A0A3B8WX40-F1
#
_cell.length_a   1.000
_cell.length_b   1.000
_cell.length_c   1.000
_cell.angle_alpha   90.00
_cell.angle_beta   90.00
_cell.angle_gamma   90.00
#
_symmetry.space_group_name_H-M   'P 1'
#
loop_
_entity.id
_entity.type
_entity.pdbx_description
1 polymer ?
#
loop_
_entity_poly.entity_id
_entity_poly.type
_entity_poly.pdbx_seq_one_letter_code
_entity_poly.pdbx_strand_id
1 'polypeptide(L)'
;REVMDRHRESADLYLGGVPMIADDMITYVGNDIVTFGSGVVLFLIGSLAILFRRLRFVALPLLTCGYTVLIMTGLLGFLHWPVTVISSNFVSLLLILTMSMTLHLIVRYRQYLARHPHLPQIELVKEAVYTLARPCLFAALTTAVAFISL
;
A
#
# COMPACT_ATOMS: atom_id res chain seq x y z
N ARG A 1 2.47 19.78 -26.81
CA ARG A 1 3.79 19.12 -26.98
C ARG A 1 4.13 18.93 -28.46
N GLU A 2 3.27 18.31 -29.28
CA GLU A 2 3.49 18.12 -30.75
C GLU A 2 3.77 19.39 -31.57
N VAL A 3 3.15 20.53 -31.24
CA VAL A 3 3.36 21.79 -32.00
C VAL A 3 4.70 22.46 -31.68
N MET A 4 5.26 22.21 -30.48
CA MET A 4 6.52 22.79 -30.04
C MET A 4 7.74 22.06 -30.60
N ASP A 5 7.66 20.73 -30.78
CA ASP A 5 8.74 19.95 -31.39
C ASP A 5 9.02 20.37 -32.84
N ARG A 6 8.04 20.97 -33.52
CA ARG A 6 8.16 21.37 -34.93
C ARG A 6 8.96 22.65 -35.15
N HIS A 7 9.26 23.43 -34.10
CA HIS A 7 9.90 24.76 -34.22
C HIS A 7 11.16 24.91 -33.34
N ARG A 8 11.72 23.79 -32.85
CA ARG A 8 12.89 23.76 -31.96
C ARG A 8 14.20 24.22 -32.60
N GLU A 9 14.27 24.31 -33.93
CA GLU A 9 15.48 24.76 -34.65
C GLU A 9 15.64 26.28 -34.71
N SER A 10 14.59 27.05 -34.43
CA SER A 10 14.60 28.51 -34.67
C SER A 10 14.58 29.37 -33.40
N ALA A 11 14.30 28.80 -32.22
CA ALA A 11 14.35 29.49 -30.93
C ALA A 11 14.26 28.52 -29.74
N ASP A 12 14.88 28.89 -28.62
CA ASP A 12 14.68 28.23 -27.32
C ASP A 12 13.30 28.60 -26.76
N LEU A 13 12.31 27.72 -26.96
CA LEU A 13 10.97 27.87 -26.36
C LEU A 13 10.93 27.27 -24.95
N TYR A 14 10.72 28.12 -23.95
CA TYR A 14 10.42 27.72 -22.57
C TYR A 14 8.91 27.74 -22.32
N LEU A 15 8.33 26.60 -21.93
CA LEU A 15 6.92 26.51 -21.53
C LEU A 15 6.81 26.77 -20.02
N GLY A 16 6.42 27.98 -19.64
CA GLY A 16 6.26 28.39 -18.24
C GLY A 16 4.80 28.70 -17.90
N GLY A 17 4.33 28.21 -16.75
CA GLY A 17 3.02 28.51 -16.17
C GLY A 17 2.59 27.49 -15.12
N VAL A 18 1.82 27.91 -14.10
CA VAL A 18 1.19 27.04 -13.08
C VAL A 18 0.58 25.74 -13.64
N PRO A 19 -0.10 25.73 -14.81
CA PRO A 19 -0.63 24.48 -15.39
C PRO A 19 0.43 23.49 -15.90
N MET A 20 1.66 23.92 -16.23
CA MET A 20 2.79 23.02 -16.58
C MET A 20 3.37 22.31 -15.35
N ILE A 21 3.39 22.98 -14.20
CA ILE A 21 3.82 22.40 -12.91
C ILE A 21 2.79 21.34 -12.43
N ALA A 22 1.50 21.59 -12.66
CA ALA A 22 0.44 20.63 -12.35
C ALA A 22 0.52 19.36 -13.23
N ASP A 23 0.84 19.49 -14.52
CA ASP A 23 1.02 18.35 -15.44
C ASP A 23 2.26 17.49 -15.11
N ASP A 24 3.38 18.14 -14.78
CA ASP A 24 4.59 17.44 -14.33
C ASP A 24 4.40 16.81 -12.94
N MET A 25 3.67 17.45 -12.02
CA MET A 25 3.32 16.84 -10.73
C MET A 25 2.44 15.60 -10.89
N ILE A 26 1.47 15.60 -11.81
CA ILE A 26 0.60 14.43 -12.06
C ILE A 26 1.39 13.28 -12.71
N THR A 27 2.33 13.59 -13.61
CA THR A 27 3.17 12.58 -14.29
C THR A 27 4.23 12.01 -13.35
N TYR A 28 4.85 12.83 -12.49
CA TYR A 28 5.78 12.37 -11.46
C TYR A 28 5.08 11.49 -10.41
N VAL A 29 3.87 11.86 -9.97
CA VAL A 29 3.09 11.06 -9.01
C VAL A 29 2.73 9.68 -9.58
N GLY A 30 2.34 9.61 -10.86
CA GLY A 30 2.05 8.34 -11.53
C GLY A 30 3.28 7.44 -11.64
N ASN A 31 4.43 8.00 -12.02
CA ASN A 31 5.66 7.22 -12.16
C ASN A 31 6.29 6.85 -10.81
N ASP A 32 6.15 7.71 -9.78
CA ASP A 32 6.53 7.41 -8.40
C ASP A 32 5.66 6.28 -7.83
N ILE A 33 4.34 6.28 -8.05
CA ILE A 33 3.47 5.17 -7.63
C ILE A 33 3.93 3.84 -8.23
N VAL A 34 4.26 3.83 -9.53
CA VAL A 34 4.65 2.58 -10.21
C VAL A 34 6.06 2.16 -9.77
N THR A 35 7.01 3.07 -9.71
CA THR A 35 8.42 2.74 -9.43
C THR A 35 8.66 2.49 -7.94
N PHE A 36 8.16 3.37 -7.07
CA PHE A 36 8.24 3.22 -5.62
C PHE A 36 7.35 2.06 -5.14
N GLY A 37 6.10 1.98 -5.64
CA GLY A 37 5.19 0.89 -5.29
C GLY A 37 5.72 -0.47 -5.71
N SER A 38 6.23 -0.61 -6.94
CA SER A 38 6.82 -1.88 -7.40
C SER A 38 8.10 -2.23 -6.63
N GLY A 39 8.95 -1.26 -6.31
CA GLY A 39 10.14 -1.45 -5.48
C GLY A 39 9.79 -1.95 -4.08
N VAL A 40 8.80 -1.34 -3.42
CA VAL A 40 8.31 -1.76 -2.10
C VAL A 40 7.70 -3.15 -2.16
N VAL A 41 6.88 -3.45 -3.18
CA VAL A 41 6.29 -4.79 -3.35
C VAL A 41 7.36 -5.86 -3.58
N LEU A 42 8.36 -5.60 -4.43
CA LEU A 42 9.49 -6.52 -4.64
C LEU A 42 10.29 -6.74 -3.36
N PHE A 43 10.59 -5.67 -2.63
CA PHE A 43 11.27 -5.74 -1.34
C PHE A 43 10.46 -6.53 -0.30
N LEU A 44 9.14 -6.32 -0.25
CA LEU A 44 8.22 -7.05 0.62
C LEU A 44 8.16 -8.54 0.24
N ILE A 45 8.06 -8.88 -1.04
CA ILE A 45 8.11 -10.27 -1.51
C ILE A 45 9.42 -10.92 -1.09
N GLY A 46 10.55 -10.26 -1.32
CA GLY A 46 11.89 -10.76 -0.96
C GLY A 46 12.01 -11.01 0.54
N SER A 47 11.66 -10.02 1.37
CA SER A 47 11.72 -10.15 2.83
C SER A 47 10.79 -11.26 3.34
N LEU A 48 9.58 -11.41 2.78
CA LEU A 48 8.63 -12.46 3.17
C LEU A 48 9.08 -13.85 2.74
N ALA A 49 9.65 -13.96 1.54
CA ALA A 49 10.20 -15.21 1.05
C ALA A 49 11.33 -15.70 1.97
N ILE A 50 12.19 -14.79 2.43
CA ILE A 50 13.27 -15.10 3.38
C ILE A 50 12.70 -15.48 4.76
N LEU A 51 11.75 -14.72 5.29
CA LEU A 51 11.19 -14.98 6.64
C LEU A 51 10.37 -16.27 6.72
N PHE A 52 9.49 -16.51 5.75
CA PHE A 52 8.48 -17.57 5.84
C PHE A 52 8.87 -18.86 5.12
N ARG A 53 9.81 -18.82 4.16
CA ARG A 53 10.32 -19.95 3.36
C ARG A 53 9.22 -20.84 2.72
N ARG A 54 7.98 -20.34 2.63
CA ARG A 54 6.78 -21.04 2.14
C ARG A 54 5.89 -20.04 1.40
N LEU A 55 5.78 -20.21 0.07
CA LEU A 55 5.05 -19.29 -0.81
C LEU A 55 3.59 -19.04 -0.41
N ARG A 56 2.91 -20.04 0.20
CA ARG A 56 1.53 -19.88 0.68
C ARG A 56 1.37 -18.75 1.70
N PHE A 57 2.34 -18.55 2.59
CA PHE A 57 2.32 -17.48 3.60
C PHE A 57 2.77 -16.14 3.05
N VAL A 58 3.39 -16.11 1.86
CA VAL A 58 3.75 -14.88 1.14
C VAL A 58 2.55 -14.38 0.32
N ALA A 59 1.83 -15.30 -0.33
CA ALA A 59 0.67 -14.99 -1.15
C ALA A 59 -0.49 -14.39 -0.32
N LEU A 60 -0.73 -14.87 0.90
CA LEU A 60 -1.81 -14.36 1.75
C LEU A 60 -1.70 -12.84 2.03
N PRO A 61 -0.59 -12.31 2.59
CA PRO A 61 -0.40 -10.86 2.76
C PRO A 61 -0.50 -10.08 1.47
N LEU A 62 0.08 -10.58 0.38
CA LEU A 62 0.06 -9.90 -0.93
C LEU A 62 -1.36 -9.74 -1.47
N LEU A 63 -2.15 -10.82 -1.40
CA LEU A 63 -3.54 -10.79 -1.84
C LEU A 63 -4.37 -9.84 -0.96
N THR A 64 -4.18 -9.87 0.36
CA THR A 64 -4.86 -8.94 1.27
C THR A 64 -4.49 -7.49 0.98
N CYS A 65 -3.21 -7.19 0.78
CA CYS A 65 -2.75 -5.84 0.44
C CYS A 65 -3.32 -5.37 -0.91
N GLY A 66 -3.26 -6.23 -1.94
CA GLY A 66 -3.83 -5.93 -3.25
C GLY A 66 -5.33 -5.65 -3.18
N TYR A 67 -6.08 -6.46 -2.43
CA TYR A 67 -7.50 -6.26 -2.22
C TYR A 67 -7.81 -4.96 -1.48
N THR A 68 -7.04 -4.62 -0.44
CA THR A 68 -7.19 -3.37 0.30
C THR A 68 -6.89 -2.14 -0.56
N VAL A 69 -5.83 -2.18 -1.38
CA VAL A 69 -5.51 -1.10 -2.33
C VAL A 69 -6.63 -0.96 -3.36
N LEU A 70 -7.09 -2.07 -3.97
CA LEU A 70 -8.18 -2.06 -4.94
C LEU A 70 -9.46 -1.43 -4.37
N ILE A 71 -9.85 -1.81 -3.15
CA ILE A 71 -11.00 -1.21 -2.46
C ILE A 71 -10.79 0.28 -2.26
N MET A 72 -9.64 0.71 -1.75
CA MET A 72 -9.38 2.12 -1.51
C MET A 72 -9.37 2.94 -2.80
N THR A 73 -8.70 2.46 -3.85
CA THR A 73 -8.71 3.13 -5.16
C THR A 73 -10.10 3.15 -5.78
N GLY A 74 -10.88 2.07 -5.63
CA GLY A 74 -12.26 2.00 -6.11
C GLY A 74 -13.18 2.95 -5.36
N LEU A 75 -13.01 3.07 -4.04
CA LEU A 75 -13.76 4.00 -3.20
C LEU A 75 -13.42 5.46 -3.54
N LEU A 76 -12.14 5.80 -3.68
CA LEU A 76 -11.70 7.14 -4.10
C LEU A 76 -12.23 7.50 -5.48
N GLY A 77 -12.19 6.56 -6.43
CA GLY A 77 -12.79 6.73 -7.76
C GLY A 77 -14.30 6.92 -7.72
N PHE A 78 -15.01 6.18 -6.88
CA PHE A 78 -16.45 6.33 -6.69
C PHE A 78 -16.83 7.70 -6.08
N LEU A 79 -16.05 8.20 -5.13
CA LEU A 79 -16.23 9.51 -4.52
C LEU A 79 -15.78 10.67 -5.43
N HIS A 80 -15.26 10.39 -6.64
CA HIS A 80 -14.66 11.38 -7.55
C HIS A 80 -13.58 12.25 -6.87
N TRP A 81 -12.90 11.71 -5.86
CA TRP A 81 -11.86 12.46 -5.15
C TRP A 81 -10.60 12.50 -6.03
N PRO A 82 -10.08 13.69 -6.40
CA PRO A 82 -8.83 13.77 -7.15
C PRO A 82 -7.68 13.11 -6.37
N VAL A 83 -7.01 12.15 -6.98
CA VAL A 83 -5.81 11.52 -6.43
C VAL A 83 -4.67 12.54 -6.54
N THR A 84 -4.47 13.34 -5.48
CA THR A 84 -3.38 14.30 -5.39
C THR A 84 -2.10 13.63 -4.87
N VAL A 85 -0.96 14.34 -4.91
CA VAL A 85 0.34 13.90 -4.35
C VAL A 85 0.19 13.37 -2.92
N ILE A 86 -0.69 13.99 -2.12
CA ILE A 86 -0.98 13.61 -0.73
C ILE A 86 -1.73 12.27 -0.67
N SER A 87 -2.72 12.07 -1.55
CA SER A 87 -3.47 10.80 -1.66
C SER A 87 -2.63 9.65 -2.21
N SER A 88 -1.61 9.94 -3.03
CA SER A 88 -0.66 8.94 -3.52
C SER A 88 0.16 8.31 -2.37
N ASN A 89 0.65 9.14 -1.43
CA ASN A 89 1.42 8.64 -0.29
C ASN A 89 0.57 7.75 0.64
N PHE A 90 -0.72 8.04 0.75
CA PHE A 90 -1.68 7.23 1.51
C PHE A 90 -1.69 5.76 1.07
N VAL A 91 -1.61 5.49 -0.23
CA VAL A 91 -1.58 4.11 -0.76
C VAL A 91 -0.34 3.34 -0.27
N SER A 92 0.82 3.99 -0.23
CA SER A 92 2.06 3.38 0.25
C SER A 92 1.99 3.09 1.75
N LEU A 93 1.50 4.03 2.55
CA LEU A 93 1.32 3.86 4.00
C LEU A 93 0.30 2.76 4.31
N LEU A 94 -0.81 2.73 3.59
CA LEU A 94 -1.82 1.68 3.69
C LEU A 94 -1.22 0.30 3.43
N LEU A 95 -0.42 0.16 2.37
CA LEU A 95 0.22 -1.10 2.02
C LEU A 95 1.15 -1.59 3.13
N ILE A 96 2.01 -0.70 3.66
CA ILE A 96 2.92 -1.04 4.77
C ILE A 96 2.15 -1.45 6.04
N LEU A 97 1.10 -0.71 6.40
CA LEU A 97 0.29 -1.00 7.59
C LEU A 97 -0.48 -2.31 7.46
N THR A 98 -1.20 -2.51 6.36
CA THR A 98 -1.96 -3.73 6.08
C THR A 98 -1.05 -4.95 6.06
N MET A 99 0.12 -4.81 5.44
CA MET A 99 1.11 -5.87 5.38
C MET A 99 1.65 -6.23 6.77
N SER A 100 2.01 -5.22 7.58
CA SER A 100 2.48 -5.39 8.97
C SER A 100 1.46 -6.14 9.84
N MET A 101 0.20 -5.73 9.79
CA MET A 101 -0.88 -6.39 10.54
C MET A 101 -1.11 -7.83 10.09
N THR A 102 -1.11 -8.06 8.78
CA THR A 102 -1.29 -9.41 8.22
C THR A 102 -0.12 -10.33 8.59
N LEU A 103 1.10 -9.81 8.60
CA LEU A 103 2.29 -10.55 9.04
C LEU A 103 2.16 -10.96 10.50
N HIS A 104 1.83 -10.01 11.40
CA HIS A 104 1.60 -10.33 12.81
C HIS A 104 0.51 -11.38 12.99
N LEU A 105 -0.59 -11.29 12.25
CA LEU A 105 -1.66 -12.29 12.27
C LEU A 105 -1.16 -13.68 11.88
N ILE A 106 -0.40 -13.80 10.79
CA ILE A 106 0.15 -15.08 10.34
C ILE A 106 1.13 -15.66 11.36
N VAL A 107 2.03 -14.84 11.91
CA VAL A 107 3.00 -15.28 12.90
C VAL A 107 2.29 -15.77 14.16
N ARG A 108 1.29 -15.02 14.66
CA ARG A 108 0.50 -15.43 15.83
C ARG A 108 -0.28 -16.71 15.57
N TYR A 109 -0.95 -16.81 14.42
CA TYR A 109 -1.63 -18.04 14.01
C TYR A 109 -0.66 -19.24 14.00
N ARG A 110 0.54 -19.09 13.43
CA ARG A 110 1.55 -20.16 13.40
C ARG A 110 2.06 -20.52 14.80
N GLN A 111 2.25 -19.54 15.68
CA GLN A 111 2.63 -19.78 17.07
C GLN A 111 1.56 -20.58 17.81
N TYR A 112 0.28 -20.25 17.62
CA TYR A 112 -0.84 -20.99 18.21
C TYR A 112 -0.95 -22.41 17.65
N LEU A 113 -0.82 -22.58 16.32
CA LEU A 113 -0.83 -23.90 15.68
C LEU A 113 0.30 -24.81 16.20
N ALA A 114 1.48 -24.25 16.46
CA ALA A 114 2.61 -25.00 17.00
C ALA A 114 2.39 -25.42 18.47
N ARG A 115 1.67 -24.62 19.27
CA ARG A 115 1.36 -24.91 20.68
C ARG A 115 0.16 -25.84 20.85
N HIS A 116 -0.81 -25.77 19.93
CA HIS A 116 -2.05 -26.52 20.00
C HIS A 116 -2.40 -27.16 18.65
N PRO A 117 -1.64 -28.20 18.24
CA PRO A 117 -1.81 -28.84 16.93
C PRO A 117 -3.15 -29.56 16.74
N HIS A 118 -3.87 -29.85 17.83
CA HIS A 118 -5.16 -30.55 17.80
C HIS A 118 -6.39 -29.62 17.78
N LEU A 119 -6.21 -28.31 17.94
CA LEU A 119 -7.35 -27.38 17.90
C LEU A 119 -7.88 -27.23 16.48
N PRO A 120 -9.21 -27.09 16.32
CA PRO A 120 -9.80 -26.81 15.01
C PRO A 120 -9.30 -25.46 14.47
N GLN A 121 -9.15 -25.39 13.14
CA GLN A 121 -8.57 -24.22 12.47
C GLN A 121 -9.32 -22.91 12.76
N ILE A 122 -10.65 -22.97 12.91
CA ILE A 122 -11.48 -21.82 13.28
C ILE A 122 -11.09 -21.25 14.63
N GLU A 123 -10.78 -22.10 15.60
CA GLU A 123 -10.46 -21.69 16.96
C GLU A 123 -9.05 -21.08 17.03
N LEU A 124 -8.10 -21.65 16.29
CA LEU A 124 -6.76 -21.07 16.12
C LEU A 124 -6.81 -19.67 15.49
N VAL A 125 -7.63 -19.47 14.48
CA VAL A 125 -7.80 -18.15 13.83
C VAL A 125 -8.49 -17.18 14.78
N LYS A 126 -9.57 -17.61 15.46
CA LYS A 126 -10.29 -16.78 16.42
C LYS A 126 -9.37 -16.24 17.51
N GLU A 127 -8.50 -17.09 18.03
CA GLU A 127 -7.60 -16.71 19.12
C GLU A 127 -6.44 -15.83 18.66
N ALA A 128 -5.91 -16.07 17.46
CA ALA A 128 -4.96 -15.17 16.83
C ALA A 128 -5.57 -13.77 16.61
N VAL A 129 -6.80 -13.71 16.10
CA VAL A 129 -7.53 -12.45 15.88
C VAL A 129 -7.82 -11.74 17.20
N TYR A 130 -8.35 -12.44 18.20
CA TYR A 130 -8.71 -11.85 19.49
C TYR A 130 -7.49 -11.22 20.19
N THR A 131 -6.34 -11.90 20.12
CA THR A 131 -5.10 -11.38 20.71
C THR A 131 -4.58 -10.14 19.98
N LEU A 132 -4.76 -10.07 18.67
CA LEU A 132 -4.29 -8.95 17.84
C LEU A 132 -5.29 -7.81 17.73
N ALA A 133 -6.57 -8.03 18.03
CA ALA A 133 -7.62 -7.03 17.90
C ALA A 133 -7.31 -5.74 18.66
N ARG A 134 -6.87 -5.83 19.92
CA ARG A 134 -6.50 -4.65 20.73
C ARG A 134 -5.29 -3.90 20.13
N PRO A 135 -4.13 -4.52 19.88
CA PRO A 135 -3.00 -3.87 19.22
C PRO A 135 -3.34 -3.25 17.87
N CYS A 136 -4.07 -3.97 17.01
CA CYS A 136 -4.45 -3.49 15.69
C CYS A 136 -5.39 -2.28 15.78
N LEU A 137 -6.33 -2.27 16.73
CA LEU A 137 -7.24 -1.15 16.93
C LEU A 137 -6.49 0.10 17.36
N PHE A 138 -5.55 0.00 18.30
CA PHE A 138 -4.73 1.14 18.71
C PHE A 138 -3.90 1.70 17.55
N ALA A 139 -3.24 0.83 16.78
CA ALA A 139 -2.48 1.27 15.63
C ALA A 139 -3.36 1.97 14.58
N ALA A 140 -4.54 1.40 14.28
CA ALA A 140 -5.49 2.01 13.36
C ALA A 140 -6.00 3.36 13.87
N LEU A 141 -6.31 3.47 15.16
CA LEU A 141 -6.75 4.72 15.78
C LEU A 141 -5.66 5.79 15.73
N THR A 142 -4.42 5.45 16.09
CA THR A 142 -3.30 6.41 16.03
C THR A 142 -3.04 6.85 14.60
N THR A 143 -3.10 5.95 13.61
CA THR A 143 -3.01 6.31 12.20
C THR A 143 -4.14 7.23 11.77
N ALA A 144 -5.39 6.92 12.16
CA ALA A 144 -6.54 7.76 11.85
C ALA A 144 -6.38 9.17 12.44
N VAL A 145 -5.98 9.28 13.71
CA VAL A 145 -5.71 10.57 14.36
C VAL A 145 -4.59 11.33 13.64
N ALA A 146 -3.52 10.64 13.24
CA ALA A 146 -2.42 11.26 12.49
C ALA A 146 -2.87 11.84 11.14
N PHE A 147 -3.72 11.12 10.40
CA PHE A 147 -4.28 11.62 9.13
C PHE A 147 -5.34 12.71 9.34
N ILE A 148 -6.13 12.66 10.41
CA ILE A 148 -7.11 13.71 10.75
C ILE A 148 -6.40 15.03 11.12
N SER A 149 -5.20 14.96 11.70
CA SER A 149 -4.44 16.13 12.12
C SER A 149 -3.67 16.83 10.98
N LEU A 150 -3.60 16.23 9.79
CA LEU A 150 -2.87 16.74 8.62
C LEU A 150 -3.76 17.64 7.76
#